data_AF-A0A8C1SV08-F1
#
_entry.id   AF-A0A8C1SV08-F1
#
_cell.length_a   1.000
_cell.length_b   1.000
_cell.length_c   1.000
_cell.angle_alpha   90.00
_cell.angle_beta   90.00
_cell.angle_gamma   90.00
#
_symmetry.space_group_name_H-M   'P 1'
#
loop_
_entity.id
_entity.type
_entity.pdbx_description
1 polymer ?
#
loop_
_entity_poly.entity_id
_entity_poly.type
_entity_poly.pdbx_seq_one_letter_code
_entity_poly.pdbx_strand_id
1 'polypeptide(L)'
;SLFSFEHPAGGYKKIFETVEELNEPLPATVTGRIPSFIKGSLLRLGPGLFEVGSEPFYHLFDGQALMHKFDFSSGQVTYFRKFVKTDAYVRAMTEKRVVITEFGTCAYPDPCKNIFSRFFTYFKGVEVTDNCLVNVYPVGEDFYAVTETNYITKVNVETLETLKKVDLCDYVNINGVTAHPHIEKDGTVYNIGNCMGKGASLAYNIVRIPPQQKDKSDPIEKSKVVVQFPSAERFKPSYVHSFGMTENYFVFVETPVKIHLLKFLSAWSIRGSNYMDCFESDEEKGTWIHIARKHPGEYIDYKFRTAAMGLFHHINCYEDSGFIVVDLCAWKGFEFVYNYLWLANLRANWEEVKRNAMIAPQPEVRRYVLPLDPCREEQGKNLVCLPYTTATATMRADGTIWLEPEVLFSGPRQAFEFPQINYKMNNGKNYTYAYALGLNHFIPDRICKLNVKTKETWVWQEPDSYPSEPLFVQNPDGVDEDDGVLMTIVVSPGAQRPTCCLILNAKDLSEVARAEVDIMSPVTFHGMYKKKKKHLI
;
A
#
# COMPACT_ATOMS: atom_id res chain seq x y z
N SER A 1 7.17 -25.65 14.45
CA SER A 1 7.44 -25.63 13.00
C SER A 1 6.15 -25.36 12.26
N LEU A 2 5.99 -24.17 11.70
CA LEU A 2 4.84 -23.85 10.84
C LEU A 2 5.04 -24.62 9.53
N PHE A 3 4.40 -25.79 9.39
CA PHE A 3 4.32 -26.47 8.11
C PHE A 3 3.64 -25.50 7.13
N SER A 4 4.37 -25.10 6.08
CA SER A 4 3.82 -24.23 5.04
C SER A 4 2.69 -24.98 4.34
N PHE A 5 1.50 -24.38 4.27
CA PHE A 5 0.40 -24.94 3.49
C PHE A 5 0.80 -24.95 2.01
N GLU A 6 0.57 -26.08 1.35
CA GLU A 6 0.80 -26.24 -0.08
C GLU A 6 -0.50 -25.93 -0.83
N HIS A 7 -0.40 -25.34 -2.04
CA HIS A 7 -1.56 -24.97 -2.87
C HIS A 7 -1.57 -25.71 -4.22
N PRO A 8 -1.45 -27.06 -4.27
CA PRO A 8 -1.29 -27.81 -5.52
C PRO A 8 -2.48 -27.67 -6.46
N ALA A 9 -3.68 -27.40 -5.93
CA ALA A 9 -4.88 -27.16 -6.73
C ALA A 9 -4.82 -25.85 -7.53
N GLY A 10 -3.96 -24.90 -7.15
CA GLY A 10 -3.76 -23.66 -7.90
C GLY A 10 -4.96 -22.72 -7.86
N GLY A 11 -5.79 -22.77 -6.82
CA GLY A 11 -7.00 -21.94 -6.70
C GLY A 11 -6.69 -20.43 -6.73
N TYR A 12 -5.51 -20.00 -6.27
CA TYR A 12 -5.07 -18.60 -6.28
C TYR A 12 -5.07 -17.97 -7.68
N LYS A 13 -5.04 -18.76 -8.76
CA LYS A 13 -5.15 -18.20 -10.13
C LYS A 13 -6.42 -17.37 -10.31
N LYS A 14 -7.48 -17.74 -9.60
CA LYS A 14 -8.80 -17.14 -9.68
C LYS A 14 -8.87 -15.72 -9.13
N ILE A 15 -7.98 -15.33 -8.20
CA ILE A 15 -7.88 -13.94 -7.75
C ILE A 15 -7.19 -13.04 -8.78
N PHE A 16 -6.67 -13.60 -9.87
CA PHE A 16 -6.08 -12.88 -10.99
C PHE A 16 -6.91 -13.02 -12.27
N GLU A 17 -8.21 -13.32 -12.19
CA GLU A 17 -9.08 -13.43 -13.36
C GLU A 17 -10.01 -12.21 -13.49
N THR A 18 -10.29 -11.81 -14.74
CA THR A 18 -11.20 -10.72 -15.05
C THR A 18 -12.61 -11.03 -14.54
N VAL A 19 -13.27 -10.00 -14.04
CA VAL A 19 -14.67 -10.07 -13.60
C VAL A 19 -15.49 -8.91 -14.13
N GLU A 20 -16.81 -9.08 -14.19
CA GLU A 20 -17.75 -8.03 -14.56
C GLU A 20 -18.16 -7.17 -13.35
N GLU A 21 -18.50 -5.90 -13.60
CA GLU A 21 -19.14 -5.05 -12.60
C GLU A 21 -20.58 -5.49 -12.31
N LEU A 22 -21.13 -5.02 -11.19
CA LEU A 22 -22.50 -5.32 -10.81
C LEU A 22 -23.42 -4.13 -11.13
N ASN A 23 -24.62 -4.44 -11.61
CA ASN A 23 -25.66 -3.43 -11.83
C ASN A 23 -26.34 -3.01 -10.52
N GLU A 24 -26.48 -3.94 -9.58
CA GLU A 24 -27.08 -3.72 -8.26
C GLU A 24 -26.33 -4.49 -7.15
N PRO A 25 -26.41 -4.05 -5.88
CA PRO A 25 -25.82 -4.78 -4.76
C PRO A 25 -26.44 -6.17 -4.57
N LEU A 26 -25.59 -7.19 -4.42
CA LEU A 26 -26.01 -8.56 -4.16
C LEU A 26 -26.20 -8.78 -2.65
N PRO A 27 -27.28 -9.45 -2.21
CA PRO A 27 -27.41 -9.87 -0.83
C PRO A 27 -26.38 -10.97 -0.52
N ALA A 28 -25.67 -10.83 0.59
CA ALA A 28 -24.75 -11.87 1.06
C ALA A 28 -25.45 -12.81 2.05
N THR A 29 -25.14 -14.10 1.96
CA THR A 29 -25.59 -15.09 2.94
C THR A 29 -24.69 -15.02 4.17
N VAL A 30 -25.27 -14.76 5.35
CA VAL A 30 -24.53 -14.60 6.59
C VAL A 30 -24.49 -15.92 7.37
N THR A 31 -23.29 -16.35 7.76
CA THR A 31 -23.05 -17.42 8.74
C THR A 31 -22.37 -16.81 9.98
N GLY A 32 -22.63 -17.38 11.16
CA GLY A 32 -22.21 -16.77 12.43
C GLY A 32 -23.06 -15.57 12.83
N ARG A 33 -22.51 -14.65 13.65
CA ARG A 33 -23.23 -13.47 14.15
C ARG A 33 -22.40 -12.21 13.98
N ILE A 34 -22.80 -11.35 13.04
CA ILE A 34 -22.17 -10.04 12.84
C ILE A 34 -22.33 -9.20 14.12
N PRO A 35 -21.24 -8.66 14.71
CA PRO A 35 -21.33 -7.82 15.90
C PRO A 35 -22.20 -6.58 15.66
N SER A 36 -23.04 -6.23 16.63
CA SER A 36 -24.03 -5.15 16.50
C SER A 36 -23.43 -3.76 16.29
N PHE A 37 -22.16 -3.56 16.63
CA PHE A 37 -21.44 -2.31 16.40
C PHE A 37 -20.91 -2.15 14.96
N ILE A 38 -20.92 -3.21 14.16
CA ILE A 38 -20.54 -3.17 12.74
C ILE A 38 -21.71 -2.60 11.93
N LYS A 39 -21.62 -1.30 11.66
CA LYS A 39 -22.57 -0.51 10.87
C LYS A 39 -21.80 0.47 9.98
N GLY A 40 -21.62 0.11 8.72
CA GLY A 40 -20.68 0.79 7.85
C GLY A 40 -20.40 0.01 6.59
N SER A 41 -19.42 0.46 5.82
CA SER A 41 -19.03 -0.15 4.56
C SER A 41 -17.54 -0.48 4.59
N LEU A 42 -17.20 -1.73 4.28
CA LEU A 42 -15.85 -2.14 3.91
C LEU A 42 -15.65 -1.80 2.44
N LEU A 43 -14.72 -0.89 2.15
CA LEU A 43 -14.37 -0.46 0.80
C LEU A 43 -12.97 -0.97 0.47
N ARG A 44 -12.76 -1.58 -0.70
CA ARG A 44 -11.45 -2.07 -1.15
C ARG A 44 -11.22 -1.82 -2.63
N LEU A 45 -9.97 -1.70 -3.03
CA LEU A 45 -9.56 -1.53 -4.43
C LEU A 45 -8.57 -2.61 -4.87
N GLY A 46 -8.62 -2.96 -6.14
CA GLY A 46 -7.71 -3.89 -6.79
C GLY A 46 -7.96 -3.96 -8.30
N PRO A 47 -7.16 -4.73 -9.04
CA PRO A 47 -7.36 -4.96 -10.47
C PRO A 47 -8.56 -5.88 -10.70
N GLY A 48 -9.45 -5.51 -11.63
CA GLY A 48 -10.62 -6.33 -11.99
C GLY A 48 -10.74 -6.72 -13.46
N LEU A 49 -9.93 -6.12 -14.32
CA LEU A 49 -9.86 -6.41 -15.75
C LEU A 49 -8.39 -6.57 -16.14
N PHE A 50 -7.99 -7.79 -16.52
CA PHE A 50 -6.59 -8.15 -16.76
C PHE A 50 -6.24 -8.26 -18.25
N GLU A 51 -7.19 -7.94 -19.13
CA GLU A 51 -6.99 -7.88 -20.57
C GLU A 51 -8.02 -6.95 -21.22
N VAL A 52 -7.68 -6.37 -22.37
CA VAL A 52 -8.60 -5.56 -23.20
C VAL A 52 -8.66 -6.19 -24.58
N GLY A 53 -9.75 -6.91 -24.85
CA GLY A 53 -9.85 -7.74 -26.07
C GLY A 53 -8.80 -8.84 -26.05
N SER A 54 -7.85 -8.82 -26.99
CA SER A 54 -6.73 -9.78 -27.05
C SER A 54 -5.44 -9.26 -26.41
N GLU A 55 -5.41 -8.02 -25.92
CA GLU A 55 -4.21 -7.40 -25.34
C GLU A 55 -4.17 -7.67 -23.83
N PRO A 56 -3.20 -8.45 -23.32
CA PRO A 56 -3.10 -8.73 -21.90
C PRO A 56 -2.42 -7.60 -21.14
N PHE A 57 -2.81 -7.42 -19.88
CA PHE A 57 -1.96 -6.77 -18.89
C PHE A 57 -0.95 -7.78 -18.33
N TYR A 58 0.28 -7.33 -18.05
CA TYR A 58 1.39 -8.23 -17.73
C TYR A 58 1.69 -8.28 -16.23
N HIS A 59 1.59 -7.15 -15.54
CA HIS A 59 1.94 -7.03 -14.12
C HIS A 59 0.70 -6.99 -13.20
N LEU A 60 0.87 -7.39 -11.94
CA LEU A 60 -0.18 -7.34 -10.91
C LEU A 60 -0.80 -5.95 -10.75
N PHE A 61 -0.05 -4.89 -11.06
CA PHE A 61 -0.46 -3.50 -10.88
C PHE A 61 -0.99 -2.83 -12.17
N ASP A 62 -1.29 -3.61 -13.20
CA ASP A 62 -1.73 -3.09 -14.51
C ASP A 62 -3.25 -3.22 -14.74
N GLY A 63 -3.88 -4.21 -14.11
CA GLY A 63 -5.31 -4.47 -14.31
C GLY A 63 -6.16 -3.26 -13.91
N GLN A 64 -7.27 -3.03 -14.61
CA GLN A 64 -8.05 -1.80 -14.41
C GLN A 64 -8.76 -1.79 -13.05
N ALA A 65 -8.73 -0.63 -12.40
CA ALA A 65 -9.23 -0.41 -11.04
C ALA A 65 -10.70 -0.81 -10.86
N LEU A 66 -10.93 -1.75 -9.95
CA LEU A 66 -12.24 -2.22 -9.51
C LEU A 66 -12.42 -1.91 -8.03
N MET A 67 -13.48 -1.16 -7.72
CA MET A 67 -13.84 -0.81 -6.35
C MET A 67 -14.87 -1.80 -5.82
N HIS A 68 -14.63 -2.33 -4.62
CA HIS A 68 -15.44 -3.32 -3.94
C HIS A 68 -16.08 -2.71 -2.69
N LYS A 69 -17.32 -3.09 -2.38
CA LYS A 69 -18.04 -2.67 -1.18
C LYS A 69 -18.80 -3.83 -0.56
N PHE A 70 -18.49 -4.17 0.69
CA PHE A 70 -19.42 -4.88 1.57
C PHE A 70 -20.08 -3.86 2.50
N ASP A 71 -21.40 -3.74 2.44
CA ASP A 71 -22.15 -2.80 3.27
C ASP A 71 -22.94 -3.53 4.35
N PHE A 72 -22.83 -3.06 5.59
CA PHE A 72 -23.34 -3.71 6.79
C PHE A 72 -24.44 -2.85 7.41
N SER A 73 -25.64 -3.40 7.52
CA SER A 73 -26.80 -2.73 8.11
C SER A 73 -27.69 -3.73 8.84
N SER A 74 -27.86 -3.54 10.15
CA SER A 74 -28.79 -4.35 10.96
C SER A 74 -28.62 -5.86 10.83
N GLY A 75 -27.37 -6.34 10.74
CA GLY A 75 -27.05 -7.77 10.58
C GLY A 75 -27.20 -8.31 9.16
N GLN A 76 -27.69 -7.50 8.22
CA GLN A 76 -27.68 -7.80 6.80
C GLN A 76 -26.43 -7.24 6.13
N VAL A 77 -25.98 -7.93 5.08
CA VAL A 77 -24.81 -7.54 4.31
C VAL A 77 -25.12 -7.59 2.83
N THR A 78 -24.66 -6.59 2.10
CA THR A 78 -24.68 -6.59 0.62
C THR A 78 -23.29 -6.42 0.07
N TYR A 79 -23.01 -7.05 -1.07
CA TYR A 79 -21.77 -6.87 -1.83
C TYR A 79 -22.04 -6.11 -3.13
N PHE A 80 -21.16 -5.17 -3.48
CA PHE A 80 -21.25 -4.42 -4.72
C PHE A 80 -19.86 -4.11 -5.26
N ARG A 81 -19.72 -4.01 -6.59
CA ARG A 81 -18.46 -3.59 -7.22
C ARG A 81 -18.69 -2.86 -8.55
N LYS A 82 -17.87 -1.84 -8.81
CA LYS A 82 -17.84 -1.07 -10.06
C LYS A 82 -16.43 -0.71 -10.47
N PHE A 83 -16.18 -0.71 -11.77
CA PHE A 83 -14.91 -0.19 -12.30
C PHE A 83 -14.85 1.32 -12.06
N VAL A 84 -13.68 1.80 -11.64
CA VAL A 84 -13.41 3.24 -11.58
C VAL A 84 -13.25 3.73 -13.02
N LYS A 85 -14.09 4.67 -13.44
CA LYS A 85 -14.16 5.16 -14.83
C LYS A 85 -13.07 6.22 -15.07
N THR A 86 -11.81 5.79 -14.94
CA THR A 86 -10.59 6.57 -15.20
C THR A 86 -10.40 6.79 -16.70
N ASP A 87 -9.50 7.69 -17.11
CA ASP A 87 -9.16 7.85 -18.53
C ASP A 87 -8.57 6.56 -19.10
N ALA A 88 -7.73 5.86 -18.32
CA ALA A 88 -7.19 4.55 -18.69
C ALA A 88 -8.32 3.55 -19.05
N TYR A 89 -9.30 3.40 -18.15
CA TYR A 89 -10.42 2.48 -18.36
C TYR A 89 -11.35 2.92 -19.49
N VAL A 90 -11.81 4.17 -19.47
CA VAL A 90 -12.78 4.69 -20.45
C VAL A 90 -12.21 4.61 -21.86
N ARG A 91 -10.95 4.98 -22.05
CA ARG A 91 -10.29 4.91 -23.37
C ARG A 91 -10.02 3.47 -23.78
N ALA A 92 -9.60 2.61 -22.86
CA ALA A 92 -9.43 1.19 -23.16
C ALA A 92 -10.73 0.54 -23.65
N MET A 93 -11.86 0.83 -22.98
CA MET A 93 -13.17 0.31 -23.39
C MET A 93 -13.67 0.92 -24.70
N THR A 94 -13.40 2.20 -24.92
CA THR A 94 -13.80 2.92 -26.15
C THR A 94 -13.01 2.45 -27.37
N GLU A 95 -11.69 2.30 -27.24
CA GLU A 95 -10.78 1.94 -28.33
C GLU A 95 -10.54 0.42 -28.44
N LYS A 96 -11.05 -0.37 -27.49
CA LYS A 96 -10.94 -1.84 -27.43
C LYS A 96 -9.48 -2.34 -27.48
N ARG A 97 -8.58 -1.60 -26.82
CA ARG A 97 -7.14 -1.88 -26.71
C ARG A 97 -6.55 -1.19 -25.49
N VAL A 98 -5.33 -1.51 -25.10
CA VAL A 98 -4.60 -0.76 -24.06
C VAL A 98 -4.15 0.59 -24.65
N VAL A 99 -4.68 1.68 -24.11
CA VAL A 99 -4.43 3.04 -24.63
C VAL A 99 -3.41 3.82 -23.80
N ILE A 100 -3.41 3.62 -22.48
CA ILE A 100 -2.48 4.26 -21.55
C ILE A 100 -1.49 3.21 -21.06
N THR A 101 -0.19 3.56 -21.03
CA THR A 101 0.84 2.70 -20.46
C THR A 101 0.63 2.56 -18.97
N GLU A 102 0.49 1.32 -18.52
CA GLU A 102 0.41 0.95 -17.10
C GLU A 102 1.80 0.62 -16.55
N PHE A 103 1.88 0.16 -15.30
CA PHE A 103 3.13 -0.07 -14.59
C PHE A 103 4.10 -1.01 -15.34
N GLY A 104 3.63 -2.19 -15.75
CA GLY A 104 4.38 -3.21 -16.49
C GLY A 104 3.87 -3.49 -17.92
N THR A 105 2.85 -2.76 -18.39
CA THR A 105 2.31 -2.90 -19.75
C THR A 105 2.44 -1.61 -20.53
N CYS A 106 3.25 -1.61 -21.59
CA CYS A 106 3.34 -0.49 -22.52
C CYS A 106 2.12 -0.46 -23.45
N ALA A 107 1.47 0.70 -23.58
CA ALA A 107 0.50 0.93 -24.65
C ALA A 107 1.23 1.21 -25.97
N TYR A 108 0.71 0.68 -27.07
CA TYR A 108 1.24 0.95 -28.41
C TYR A 108 0.32 1.91 -29.18
N PRO A 109 0.88 2.76 -30.06
CA PRO A 109 0.06 3.57 -30.96
C PRO A 109 -0.82 2.70 -31.85
N ASP A 110 -2.05 3.13 -32.08
CA ASP A 110 -3.03 2.44 -32.92
C ASP A 110 -2.41 2.02 -34.29
N PRO A 111 -2.39 0.71 -34.61
CA PRO A 111 -1.81 0.21 -35.85
C PRO A 111 -2.63 0.63 -37.09
N CYS A 112 -3.90 0.98 -36.93
CA CYS A 112 -4.80 1.40 -38.01
C CYS A 112 -4.71 2.90 -38.32
N LYS A 113 -3.97 3.69 -37.52
CA LYS A 113 -3.76 5.13 -37.76
C LYS A 113 -2.66 5.36 -38.81
N ASN A 114 -3.01 6.08 -39.89
CA ASN A 114 -2.07 6.53 -40.92
C ASN A 114 -0.91 7.34 -40.32
N ILE A 115 0.28 7.28 -40.95
CA ILE A 115 1.54 7.91 -40.50
C ILE A 115 1.35 9.38 -40.06
N PHE A 116 0.53 10.16 -40.76
CA PHE A 116 0.23 11.56 -40.42
C PHE A 116 -0.53 11.72 -39.09
N SER A 117 -1.48 10.84 -38.78
CA SER A 117 -2.19 10.84 -37.49
C SER A 117 -1.32 10.31 -36.34
N ARG A 118 -0.38 9.41 -36.62
CA ARG A 118 0.66 8.97 -35.65
C ARG A 118 1.58 10.13 -35.27
N PHE A 119 1.90 11.01 -36.22
CA PHE A 119 2.71 12.21 -35.98
C PHE A 119 2.01 13.19 -35.04
N PHE A 120 0.72 13.49 -35.23
CA PHE A 120 -0.05 14.37 -34.32
C PHE A 120 -0.25 13.81 -32.91
N THR A 121 -0.32 12.48 -32.76
CA THR A 121 -0.41 11.83 -31.44
C THR A 121 0.88 12.01 -30.63
N TYR A 122 2.02 12.15 -31.33
CA TYR A 122 3.34 12.39 -30.73
C TYR A 122 3.50 13.80 -30.12
N PHE A 123 2.63 14.75 -30.46
CA PHE A 123 2.69 16.15 -29.96
C PHE A 123 1.73 16.43 -28.80
N LYS A 124 0.89 15.48 -28.39
CA LYS A 124 0.21 15.56 -27.08
C LYS A 124 1.18 15.03 -26.03
N GLY A 125 1.39 15.79 -24.96
CA GLY A 125 2.32 15.45 -23.88
C GLY A 125 2.08 14.05 -23.31
N VAL A 126 3.07 13.55 -22.55
CA VAL A 126 3.07 12.19 -21.99
C VAL A 126 1.82 11.94 -21.14
N GLU A 127 1.12 10.84 -21.43
CA GLU A 127 -0.09 10.44 -20.72
C GLU A 127 0.28 9.51 -19.55
N VAL A 128 0.44 10.09 -18.36
CA VAL A 128 0.64 9.35 -17.09
C VAL A 128 -0.65 8.60 -16.73
N THR A 129 -0.53 7.39 -16.17
CA THR A 129 -1.70 6.58 -15.80
C THR A 129 -2.47 7.19 -14.64
N ASP A 130 -3.80 7.12 -14.75
CA ASP A 130 -4.75 7.42 -13.69
C ASP A 130 -5.52 6.17 -13.21
N ASN A 131 -5.01 4.97 -13.52
CA ASN A 131 -5.56 3.71 -13.05
C ASN A 131 -5.44 3.60 -11.52
N CYS A 132 -6.44 4.10 -10.81
CA CYS A 132 -6.46 4.24 -9.35
C CYS A 132 -6.83 2.94 -8.60
N LEU A 133 -6.05 1.88 -8.81
CA LEU A 133 -6.35 0.52 -8.33
C LEU A 133 -5.85 0.18 -6.92
N VAL A 134 -5.10 1.07 -6.26
CA VAL A 134 -4.30 0.69 -5.07
C VAL A 134 -5.08 0.87 -3.77
N ASN A 135 -5.63 2.07 -3.52
CA ASN A 135 -6.25 2.40 -2.23
C ASN A 135 -7.37 3.45 -2.38
N VAL A 136 -8.21 3.59 -1.35
CA VAL A 136 -9.20 4.67 -1.21
C VAL A 136 -9.09 5.30 0.17
N TYR A 137 -9.05 6.64 0.23
CA TYR A 137 -8.97 7.36 1.50
C TYR A 137 -9.80 8.66 1.50
N PRO A 138 -10.19 9.16 2.69
CA PRO A 138 -10.96 10.38 2.81
C PRO A 138 -10.08 11.64 2.76
N VAL A 139 -10.59 12.70 2.14
CA VAL A 139 -10.09 14.08 2.23
C VAL A 139 -11.29 14.99 2.49
N GLY A 140 -11.36 15.58 3.69
CA GLY A 140 -12.55 16.31 4.12
C GLY A 140 -13.78 15.40 4.15
N GLU A 141 -14.82 15.75 3.38
CA GLU A 141 -16.05 14.94 3.25
C GLU A 141 -16.02 13.98 2.05
N ASP A 142 -14.99 14.08 1.20
CA ASP A 142 -14.85 13.35 -0.05
C ASP A 142 -13.94 12.14 0.10
N PHE A 143 -13.98 11.25 -0.90
CA PHE A 143 -13.18 10.04 -0.96
C PHE A 143 -12.49 9.93 -2.32
N TYR A 144 -11.24 9.50 -2.30
CA TYR A 144 -10.39 9.42 -3.49
C TYR A 144 -9.81 8.03 -3.62
N ALA A 145 -10.07 7.37 -4.75
CA ALA A 145 -9.32 6.22 -5.21
C ALA A 145 -7.97 6.70 -5.75
N VAL A 146 -6.89 5.95 -5.47
CA VAL A 146 -5.52 6.36 -5.80
C VAL A 146 -4.67 5.23 -6.36
N THR A 147 -3.64 5.65 -7.09
CA THR A 147 -2.44 4.89 -7.42
C THR A 147 -1.22 5.69 -6.93
N GLU A 148 -0.04 5.53 -7.53
CA GLU A 148 1.19 6.21 -7.12
C GLU A 148 1.66 7.32 -8.08
N THR A 149 0.73 7.86 -8.86
CA THR A 149 0.98 8.99 -9.78
C THR A 149 0.47 10.30 -9.19
N ASN A 150 0.47 11.37 -9.97
CA ASN A 150 -0.13 12.66 -9.61
C ASN A 150 -1.66 12.65 -9.71
N TYR A 151 -2.26 11.66 -10.39
CA TYR A 151 -3.70 11.59 -10.58
C TYR A 151 -4.38 10.79 -9.47
N ILE A 152 -5.39 11.40 -8.87
CA ILE A 152 -6.31 10.75 -7.93
C ILE A 152 -7.75 10.90 -8.43
N THR A 153 -8.61 9.93 -8.13
CA THR A 153 -9.97 9.91 -8.66
C THR A 153 -10.99 9.99 -7.52
N LYS A 154 -11.72 11.10 -7.46
CA LYS A 154 -12.85 11.29 -6.53
C LYS A 154 -13.96 10.29 -6.86
N VAL A 155 -14.44 9.57 -5.84
CA VAL A 155 -15.46 8.53 -5.96
C VAL A 155 -16.59 8.72 -4.96
N ASN A 156 -17.80 8.32 -5.34
CA ASN A 156 -18.92 8.20 -4.42
C ASN A 156 -18.88 6.82 -3.75
N VAL A 157 -18.60 6.76 -2.46
CA VAL A 157 -18.48 5.49 -1.73
C VAL A 157 -19.80 4.78 -1.41
N GLU A 158 -20.94 5.44 -1.62
CA GLU A 158 -22.26 4.82 -1.47
C GLU A 158 -22.66 4.09 -2.76
N THR A 159 -22.47 4.74 -3.92
CA THR A 159 -22.87 4.23 -5.25
C THR A 159 -21.73 3.61 -6.06
N LEU A 160 -20.49 3.77 -5.61
CA LEU A 160 -19.24 3.43 -6.31
C LEU A 160 -19.06 4.15 -7.65
N GLU A 161 -19.76 5.27 -7.85
CA GLU A 161 -19.62 6.06 -9.07
C GLU A 161 -18.35 6.91 -9.05
N THR A 162 -17.75 7.04 -10.23
CA THR A 162 -16.61 7.93 -10.46
C THR A 162 -17.11 9.35 -10.66
N LEU A 163 -16.52 10.31 -9.93
CA LEU A 163 -16.97 11.69 -9.92
C LEU A 163 -16.03 12.63 -10.68
N LYS A 164 -14.75 12.68 -10.29
CA LYS A 164 -13.79 13.67 -10.83
C LYS A 164 -12.36 13.17 -10.74
N LYS A 165 -11.60 13.31 -11.83
CA LYS A 165 -10.13 13.20 -11.84
C LYS A 165 -9.51 14.49 -11.28
N VAL A 166 -8.51 14.35 -10.42
CA VAL A 166 -7.75 15.47 -9.85
C VAL A 166 -6.28 15.26 -10.13
N ASP A 167 -5.63 16.28 -10.67
CA ASP A 167 -4.18 16.35 -10.81
C ASP A 167 -3.59 17.09 -9.60
N LEU A 168 -2.79 16.40 -8.78
CA LEU A 168 -2.16 17.00 -7.62
C LEU A 168 -1.05 18.01 -7.96
N CYS A 169 -0.50 17.94 -9.19
CA CYS A 169 0.50 18.91 -9.67
C CYS A 169 -0.07 20.33 -9.81
N ASP A 170 -1.40 20.47 -9.95
CA ASP A 170 -2.07 21.77 -10.00
C ASP A 170 -2.02 22.52 -8.65
N TYR A 171 -1.77 21.80 -7.55
CA TYR A 171 -1.86 22.35 -6.19
C TYR A 171 -0.53 22.36 -5.44
N VAL A 172 0.34 21.37 -5.68
CA VAL A 172 1.61 21.20 -4.96
C VAL A 172 2.73 20.69 -5.87
N ASN A 173 3.98 21.06 -5.53
CA ASN A 173 5.17 20.59 -6.25
C ASN A 173 5.50 19.13 -5.91
N ILE A 174 4.92 18.21 -6.67
CA ILE A 174 5.17 16.77 -6.66
C ILE A 174 5.10 16.23 -8.10
N ASN A 175 5.68 15.06 -8.33
CA ASN A 175 5.53 14.29 -9.58
C ASN A 175 4.50 13.17 -9.42
N GLY A 176 4.27 12.75 -8.19
CA GLY A 176 3.34 11.70 -7.76
C GLY A 176 3.39 11.59 -6.25
N VAL A 177 2.40 10.93 -5.65
CA VAL A 177 2.32 10.69 -4.21
C VAL A 177 2.08 9.22 -3.94
N THR A 178 2.37 8.75 -2.73
CA THR A 178 2.08 7.35 -2.38
C THR A 178 0.57 7.09 -2.27
N ALA A 179 0.17 5.82 -2.37
CA ALA A 179 -1.19 5.38 -2.05
C ALA A 179 -1.45 5.22 -0.53
N HIS A 180 -0.48 5.62 0.31
CA HIS A 180 -0.45 5.39 1.76
C HIS A 180 -0.30 6.70 2.55
N PRO A 181 -1.27 7.63 2.44
CA PRO A 181 -1.22 8.83 3.27
C PRO A 181 -1.50 8.50 4.74
N HIS A 182 -0.85 9.25 5.63
CA HIS A 182 -1.22 9.29 7.03
C HIS A 182 -2.36 10.28 7.26
N ILE A 183 -3.42 9.85 7.94
CA ILE A 183 -4.57 10.69 8.28
C ILE A 183 -4.64 10.90 9.79
N GLU A 184 -4.69 12.15 10.22
CA GLU A 184 -4.84 12.51 11.63
C GLU A 184 -6.31 12.47 12.07
N LYS A 185 -6.53 12.49 13.39
CA LYS A 185 -7.88 12.43 13.99
C LYS A 185 -8.78 13.60 13.57
N ASP A 186 -8.20 14.76 13.28
CA ASP A 186 -8.93 15.95 12.82
C ASP A 186 -9.28 15.90 11.32
N GLY A 187 -8.73 14.93 10.58
CA GLY A 187 -8.87 14.80 9.13
C GLY A 187 -7.75 15.43 8.32
N THR A 188 -6.68 15.94 8.95
CA THR A 188 -5.46 16.36 8.24
C THR A 188 -4.84 15.16 7.54
N VAL A 189 -4.49 15.30 6.26
CA VAL A 189 -3.84 14.26 5.47
C VAL A 189 -2.39 14.65 5.22
N TYR A 190 -1.46 13.74 5.49
CA TYR A 190 -0.05 13.86 5.14
C TYR A 190 0.32 12.78 4.12
N ASN A 191 1.08 13.15 3.09
CA ASN A 191 1.59 12.20 2.11
C ASN A 191 3.01 12.58 1.69
N ILE A 192 3.74 11.66 1.08
CA ILE A 192 5.09 11.88 0.54
C ILE A 192 5.08 11.67 -0.98
N GLY A 193 5.89 12.45 -1.70
CA GLY A 193 6.01 12.35 -3.14
C GLY A 193 7.35 12.84 -3.67
N ASN A 194 7.81 12.24 -4.77
CA ASN A 194 8.99 12.70 -5.50
C ASN A 194 8.75 14.10 -6.06
N CYS A 195 9.77 14.95 -6.08
CA CYS A 195 9.67 16.30 -6.62
C CYS A 195 11.01 16.78 -7.20
N MET A 196 10.97 17.89 -7.93
CA MET A 196 12.17 18.66 -8.25
C MET A 196 12.52 19.57 -7.07
N GLY A 197 13.65 19.30 -6.44
CA GLY A 197 14.23 20.07 -5.35
C GLY A 197 15.08 21.26 -5.82
N LYS A 198 15.70 21.96 -4.86
CA LYS A 198 16.57 23.11 -5.15
C LYS A 198 17.82 22.66 -5.93
N GLY A 199 18.33 23.52 -6.81
CA GLY A 199 19.56 23.26 -7.58
C GLY A 199 19.44 22.16 -8.66
N ALA A 200 18.22 21.89 -9.14
CA ALA A 200 17.93 20.82 -10.08
C ALA A 200 18.41 19.44 -9.57
N SER A 201 18.08 19.15 -8.31
CA SER A 201 18.26 17.84 -7.69
C SER A 201 16.90 17.24 -7.38
N LEU A 202 16.79 15.91 -7.43
CA LEU A 202 15.56 15.23 -7.00
C LEU A 202 15.49 15.19 -5.47
N ALA A 203 14.26 15.27 -4.96
CA ALA A 203 13.97 15.31 -3.53
C ALA A 203 12.57 14.72 -3.26
N TYR A 204 12.19 14.62 -1.99
CA TYR A 204 10.87 14.11 -1.59
C TYR A 204 10.16 15.16 -0.73
N ASN A 205 8.98 15.59 -1.15
CA ASN A 205 8.17 16.55 -0.39
C ASN A 205 7.14 15.82 0.47
N ILE A 206 7.04 16.21 1.73
CA ILE A 206 5.87 15.92 2.55
C ILE A 206 4.80 16.95 2.23
N VAL A 207 3.67 16.49 1.70
CA VAL A 207 2.47 17.29 1.42
C VAL A 207 1.51 17.17 2.60
N ARG A 208 0.88 18.28 2.95
CA ARG A 208 -0.20 18.35 3.92
C ARG A 208 -1.46 18.92 3.26
N ILE A 209 -2.55 18.19 3.38
CA ILE A 209 -3.91 18.64 3.06
C ILE A 209 -4.64 18.90 4.38
N PRO A 210 -5.15 20.12 4.64
CA PRO A 210 -5.87 20.41 5.88
C PRO A 210 -7.20 19.63 5.97
N PRO A 211 -7.82 19.56 7.15
CA PRO A 211 -9.17 19.04 7.26
C PRO A 211 -10.19 20.00 6.63
N GLN A 212 -11.44 19.55 6.48
CA GLN A 212 -12.53 20.40 5.99
C GLN A 212 -12.65 21.67 6.83
N GLN A 213 -12.55 22.83 6.17
CA GLN A 213 -12.67 24.13 6.81
C GLN A 213 -14.14 24.61 6.84
N LYS A 214 -14.46 25.56 7.73
CA LYS A 214 -15.82 26.11 7.89
C LYS A 214 -16.38 26.77 6.62
N ASP A 215 -15.50 27.30 5.78
CA ASP A 215 -15.84 27.92 4.49
C ASP A 215 -16.27 26.90 3.42
N LYS A 216 -16.19 25.60 3.71
CA LYS A 216 -16.53 24.48 2.81
C LYS A 216 -15.74 24.45 1.49
N SER A 217 -14.63 25.17 1.42
CA SER A 217 -13.69 25.06 0.29
C SER A 217 -13.11 23.64 0.21
N ASP A 218 -12.74 23.22 -1.01
CA ASP A 218 -12.09 21.94 -1.25
C ASP A 218 -10.73 21.94 -0.50
N PRO A 219 -10.51 21.00 0.46
CA PRO A 219 -9.26 20.97 1.20
C PRO A 219 -8.01 20.79 0.31
N ILE A 220 -8.14 20.16 -0.86
CA ILE A 220 -7.03 19.95 -1.81
C ILE A 220 -6.48 21.30 -2.31
N GLU A 221 -7.32 22.32 -2.49
CA GLU A 221 -6.89 23.67 -2.90
C GLU A 221 -5.98 24.33 -1.86
N LYS A 222 -6.00 23.85 -0.62
CA LYS A 222 -5.20 24.35 0.50
C LYS A 222 -4.00 23.45 0.82
N SER A 223 -3.64 22.56 -0.10
CA SER A 223 -2.46 21.69 0.01
C SER A 223 -1.18 22.51 0.09
N LYS A 224 -0.22 22.06 0.90
CA LYS A 224 1.10 22.70 1.01
C LYS A 224 2.22 21.70 1.26
N VAL A 225 3.42 22.05 0.85
CA VAL A 225 4.65 21.34 1.25
C VAL A 225 5.00 21.73 2.69
N VAL A 226 5.29 20.74 3.53
CA VAL A 226 5.64 20.92 4.95
C VAL A 226 7.15 20.86 5.14
N VAL A 227 7.79 19.84 4.57
CA VAL A 227 9.24 19.63 4.65
C VAL A 227 9.70 18.87 3.40
N GLN A 228 10.96 19.06 3.02
CA GLN A 228 11.60 18.37 1.91
C GLN A 228 12.74 17.50 2.44
N PHE A 229 12.73 16.21 2.09
CA PHE A 229 13.84 15.30 2.30
C PHE A 229 14.78 15.32 1.10
N PRO A 230 16.11 15.28 1.33
CA PRO A 230 17.07 15.15 0.23
C PRO A 230 16.97 13.76 -0.41
N SER A 231 17.35 13.64 -1.67
CA SER A 231 17.69 12.36 -2.29
C SER A 231 19.17 12.06 -2.10
N ALA A 232 19.50 10.80 -1.76
CA ALA A 232 20.89 10.34 -1.72
C ALA A 232 21.57 10.46 -3.10
N GLU A 233 20.80 10.44 -4.18
CA GLU A 233 21.30 10.59 -5.55
C GLU A 233 20.59 11.70 -6.30
N ARG A 234 21.39 12.55 -6.97
CA ARG A 234 20.90 13.77 -7.61
C ARG A 234 19.82 13.54 -8.67
N PHE A 235 19.91 12.46 -9.44
CA PHE A 235 19.05 12.19 -10.61
C PHE A 235 18.33 10.83 -10.56
N LYS A 236 18.38 10.15 -9.41
CA LYS A 236 17.80 8.82 -9.21
C LYS A 236 17.09 8.78 -7.86
N PRO A 237 15.82 9.19 -7.77
CA PRO A 237 15.08 9.06 -6.53
C PRO A 237 14.80 7.57 -6.30
N SER A 238 14.72 7.17 -5.04
CA SER A 238 14.22 5.87 -4.67
C SER A 238 12.72 5.75 -4.93
N TYR A 239 12.30 4.51 -5.15
CA TYR A 239 10.90 4.15 -5.00
C TYR A 239 10.45 4.40 -3.55
N VAL A 240 9.29 5.03 -3.39
CA VAL A 240 8.66 5.27 -2.09
C VAL A 240 7.21 4.80 -2.16
N HIS A 241 6.87 3.81 -1.33
CA HIS A 241 5.52 3.24 -1.26
C HIS A 241 4.75 3.75 -0.03
N SER A 242 5.44 3.99 1.08
CA SER A 242 4.86 4.60 2.29
C SER A 242 5.93 5.33 3.08
N PHE A 243 5.53 5.99 4.17
CA PHE A 243 6.42 6.67 5.10
C PHE A 243 5.88 6.49 6.52
N GLY A 244 6.70 6.81 7.53
CA GLY A 244 6.31 6.76 8.93
C GLY A 244 5.96 8.14 9.48
N MET A 245 5.03 8.19 10.43
CA MET A 245 4.65 9.41 11.14
C MET A 245 4.44 9.13 12.63
N THR A 246 5.00 10.01 13.46
CA THR A 246 4.80 10.05 14.91
C THR A 246 4.01 11.32 15.27
N GLU A 247 3.89 11.63 16.56
CA GLU A 247 3.29 12.90 17.00
C GLU A 247 4.10 14.09 16.49
N ASN A 248 5.44 14.01 16.58
CA ASN A 248 6.35 15.14 16.32
C ASN A 248 7.26 14.98 15.10
N TYR A 249 7.36 13.79 14.51
CA TYR A 249 8.33 13.49 13.44
C TYR A 249 7.73 12.74 12.25
N PHE A 250 8.26 13.02 11.07
CA PHE A 250 8.18 12.17 9.88
C PHE A 250 9.43 11.29 9.78
N VAL A 251 9.25 10.07 9.30
CA VAL A 251 10.32 9.10 9.03
C VAL A 251 10.21 8.66 7.56
N PHE A 252 11.27 8.83 6.79
CA PHE A 252 11.34 8.39 5.40
C PHE A 252 12.49 7.39 5.23
N VAL A 253 12.21 6.25 4.62
CA VAL A 253 13.21 5.20 4.36
C VAL A 253 13.56 5.19 2.87
N GLU A 254 14.77 5.64 2.53
CA GLU A 254 15.25 5.69 1.16
C GLU A 254 15.98 4.38 0.80
N THR A 255 15.30 3.53 0.03
CA THR A 255 15.75 2.17 -0.34
C THR A 255 16.73 2.19 -1.53
N PRO A 256 17.46 1.09 -1.81
CA PRO A 256 18.34 1.00 -2.98
C PRO A 256 17.60 0.78 -4.31
N VAL A 257 16.26 0.68 -4.31
CA VAL A 257 15.45 0.60 -5.53
C VAL A 257 15.25 2.01 -6.07
N LYS A 258 15.89 2.33 -7.19
CA LYS A 258 15.98 3.66 -7.79
C LYS A 258 15.16 3.75 -9.07
N ILE A 259 14.66 4.95 -9.37
CA ILE A 259 14.01 5.31 -10.62
C ILE A 259 15.01 6.07 -11.49
N HIS A 260 15.41 5.48 -12.62
CA HIS A 260 16.36 6.11 -13.53
C HIS A 260 15.65 7.17 -14.40
N LEU A 261 15.67 8.42 -13.97
CA LEU A 261 14.90 9.50 -14.60
C LEU A 261 15.22 9.67 -16.10
N LEU A 262 16.48 9.50 -16.53
CA LEU A 262 16.80 9.60 -17.96
C LEU A 262 16.16 8.47 -18.78
N LYS A 263 16.01 7.27 -18.21
CA LYS A 263 15.32 6.14 -18.88
C LYS A 263 13.83 6.49 -18.97
N PHE A 264 13.26 7.01 -17.90
CA PHE A 264 11.88 7.49 -17.85
C PHE A 264 11.61 8.57 -18.90
N LEU A 265 12.45 9.60 -18.99
CA LEU A 265 12.33 10.65 -20.01
C LEU A 265 12.61 10.15 -21.43
N SER A 266 13.56 9.23 -21.62
CA SER A 266 13.92 8.70 -22.95
C SER A 266 12.94 7.65 -23.47
N ALA A 267 12.34 6.85 -22.58
CA ALA A 267 11.26 5.90 -22.85
C ALA A 267 10.10 6.58 -23.58
N TRP A 268 9.90 7.87 -23.31
CA TRP A 268 8.88 8.69 -23.94
C TRP A 268 9.24 9.14 -25.36
N SER A 269 10.52 9.10 -25.72
CA SER A 269 11.05 9.52 -27.03
C SER A 269 11.47 8.35 -27.92
N ILE A 270 11.73 7.18 -27.34
CA ILE A 270 12.22 5.98 -28.02
C ILE A 270 11.29 4.82 -27.63
N ARG A 271 10.63 4.21 -28.61
CA ARG A 271 9.51 3.25 -28.50
C ARG A 271 9.62 2.23 -27.33
N GLY A 272 8.49 2.04 -26.63
CA GLY A 272 8.08 0.73 -26.10
C GLY A 272 8.41 0.39 -24.65
N SER A 273 8.63 1.38 -23.78
CA SER A 273 8.93 1.15 -22.36
C SER A 273 7.75 1.44 -21.42
N ASN A 274 7.76 0.81 -20.25
CA ASN A 274 6.81 1.01 -19.16
C ASN A 274 7.54 1.55 -17.88
N TYR A 275 6.83 1.66 -16.76
CA TYR A 275 7.43 2.16 -15.51
C TYR A 275 8.44 1.18 -14.94
N MET A 276 8.18 -0.13 -15.01
CA MET A 276 9.10 -1.18 -14.53
C MET A 276 10.49 -1.06 -15.17
N ASP A 277 10.58 -0.77 -16.47
CA ASP A 277 11.85 -0.62 -17.21
C ASP A 277 12.73 0.53 -16.68
N CYS A 278 12.13 1.45 -15.92
CA CYS A 278 12.81 2.60 -15.35
C CYS A 278 13.40 2.32 -13.96
N PHE A 279 13.09 1.19 -13.33
CA PHE A 279 13.66 0.82 -12.04
C PHE A 279 15.03 0.15 -12.20
N GLU A 280 15.89 0.39 -11.23
CA GLU A 280 17.17 -0.30 -11.08
C GLU A 280 17.52 -0.41 -9.60
N SER A 281 18.29 -1.43 -9.25
CA SER A 281 18.79 -1.62 -7.90
C SER A 281 20.28 -1.32 -7.85
N ASP A 282 20.72 -0.62 -6.81
CA ASP A 282 22.14 -0.39 -6.55
C ASP A 282 22.66 -1.40 -5.52
N GLU A 283 23.55 -2.31 -5.95
CA GLU A 283 24.06 -3.40 -5.11
C GLU A 283 25.06 -2.92 -4.03
N GLU A 284 25.73 -1.79 -4.25
CA GLU A 284 26.73 -1.24 -3.34
C GLU A 284 26.10 -0.33 -2.28
N LYS A 285 24.89 0.15 -2.53
CA LYS A 285 24.17 1.03 -1.61
C LYS A 285 23.31 0.25 -0.61
N GLY A 286 23.46 0.62 0.65
CA GLY A 286 22.51 0.27 1.70
C GLY A 286 21.26 1.17 1.68
N THR A 287 20.51 1.13 2.76
CA THR A 287 19.29 1.93 2.94
C THR A 287 19.59 3.14 3.83
N TRP A 288 19.09 4.31 3.46
CA TRP A 288 19.11 5.50 4.32
C TRP A 288 17.78 5.60 5.09
N ILE A 289 17.82 6.09 6.33
CA ILE A 289 16.62 6.49 7.06
C ILE A 289 16.73 7.97 7.41
N HIS A 290 15.74 8.75 7.01
CA HIS A 290 15.67 10.19 7.21
C HIS A 290 14.58 10.51 8.23
N ILE A 291 14.79 11.57 9.00
CA ILE A 291 13.77 12.09 9.92
C ILE A 291 13.61 13.60 9.75
N ALA A 292 12.41 14.09 10.01
CA ALA A 292 12.11 15.52 10.02
C ALA A 292 11.13 15.85 11.15
N ARG A 293 11.29 17.01 11.80
CA ARG A 293 10.28 17.55 12.70
C ARG A 293 9.04 17.91 11.89
N LYS A 294 7.88 17.49 12.37
CA LYS A 294 6.58 17.81 11.78
C LYS A 294 6.18 19.27 11.97
N HIS A 295 6.54 19.86 13.11
CA HIS A 295 6.33 21.27 13.44
C HIS A 295 7.62 21.85 14.05
N PRO A 296 8.20 22.93 13.49
CA PRO A 296 7.73 23.77 12.39
C PRO A 296 7.90 23.20 10.96
N GLY A 297 8.29 21.93 10.79
CA GLY A 297 8.57 21.35 9.47
C GLY A 297 10.05 21.52 9.12
N GLU A 298 10.91 20.62 9.60
CA GLU A 298 12.36 20.80 9.53
C GLU A 298 13.07 19.45 9.35
N TYR A 299 13.87 19.32 8.29
CA TYR A 299 14.73 18.15 8.08
C TYR A 299 15.85 18.11 9.11
N ILE A 300 16.09 16.94 9.70
CA ILE A 300 17.19 16.73 10.66
C ILE A 300 18.27 15.91 9.95
N ASP A 301 19.46 16.49 9.82
CA ASP A 301 20.57 15.91 9.04
C ASP A 301 21.37 14.86 9.83
N TYR A 302 20.68 13.81 10.29
CA TYR A 302 21.31 12.61 10.82
C TYR A 302 21.47 11.56 9.71
N LYS A 303 22.67 10.99 9.60
CA LYS A 303 23.04 10.06 8.54
C LYS A 303 22.77 8.60 8.94
N PHE A 304 21.52 8.25 9.21
CA PHE A 304 21.16 6.87 9.55
C PHE A 304 21.32 5.93 8.36
N ARG A 305 22.00 4.80 8.56
CA ARG A 305 22.25 3.76 7.57
C ARG A 305 21.92 2.39 8.08
N THR A 306 21.49 1.51 7.19
CA THR A 306 21.40 0.06 7.44
C THR A 306 21.73 -0.70 6.15
N ALA A 307 21.81 -2.03 6.26
CA ALA A 307 21.95 -2.92 5.12
C ALA A 307 20.78 -2.74 4.12
N ALA A 308 21.04 -3.08 2.85
CA ALA A 308 20.05 -3.00 1.78
C ALA A 308 18.77 -3.78 2.11
N MET A 309 17.63 -3.12 1.94
CA MET A 309 16.31 -3.72 2.03
C MET A 309 15.31 -3.02 1.10
N GLY A 310 14.42 -3.81 0.50
CA GLY A 310 13.17 -3.31 -0.06
C GLY A 310 12.17 -2.98 1.06
N LEU A 311 11.33 -1.98 0.84
CA LEU A 311 10.27 -1.58 1.75
C LEU A 311 9.05 -1.16 0.95
N PHE A 312 7.90 -1.74 1.32
CA PHE A 312 6.59 -1.27 0.87
C PHE A 312 5.88 -0.60 2.03
N HIS A 313 5.60 -1.34 3.10
CA HIS A 313 4.75 -0.88 4.19
C HIS A 313 5.50 -0.63 5.48
N HIS A 314 5.38 0.60 5.99
CA HIS A 314 5.55 0.87 7.42
C HIS A 314 4.42 0.19 8.21
N ILE A 315 4.72 -0.35 9.38
CA ILE A 315 3.71 -0.88 10.31
C ILE A 315 3.23 0.26 11.23
N ASN A 316 4.16 0.84 11.98
CA ASN A 316 3.91 2.00 12.84
C ASN A 316 5.25 2.66 13.20
N CYS A 317 5.19 3.92 13.60
CA CYS A 317 6.31 4.63 14.21
C CYS A 317 5.85 5.29 15.51
N TYR A 318 6.73 5.37 16.52
CA TYR A 318 6.41 6.13 17.73
C TYR A 318 7.66 6.65 18.43
N GLU A 319 7.47 7.62 19.32
CA GLU A 319 8.53 8.21 20.14
C GLU A 319 8.60 7.52 21.51
N ASP A 320 9.80 7.20 21.99
CA ASP A 320 10.04 6.69 23.33
C ASP A 320 11.39 7.19 23.86
N SER A 321 11.37 7.92 24.98
CA SER A 321 12.56 8.27 25.78
C SER A 321 13.75 8.83 24.98
N GLY A 322 13.50 9.72 24.01
CA GLY A 322 14.55 10.31 23.17
C GLY A 322 14.91 9.49 21.92
N PHE A 323 14.09 8.50 21.56
CA PHE A 323 14.23 7.69 20.36
C PHE A 323 12.95 7.71 19.52
N ILE A 324 13.08 7.42 18.23
CA ILE A 324 11.97 7.00 17.37
C ILE A 324 12.09 5.50 17.13
N VAL A 325 11.05 4.75 17.46
CA VAL A 325 10.90 3.33 17.13
C VAL A 325 10.15 3.21 15.80
N VAL A 326 10.69 2.42 14.88
CA VAL A 326 10.22 2.29 13.49
C VAL A 326 10.05 0.81 13.15
N ASP A 327 8.81 0.36 13.00
CA ASP A 327 8.48 -1.03 12.66
C ASP A 327 8.11 -1.14 11.18
N LEU A 328 8.73 -2.08 10.46
CA LEU A 328 8.69 -2.18 8.99
C LEU A 328 8.44 -3.62 8.50
N CYS A 329 7.67 -3.76 7.41
CA CYS A 329 7.65 -4.98 6.59
C CYS A 329 8.77 -4.89 5.54
N ALA A 330 9.94 -5.48 5.84
CA ALA A 330 11.12 -5.37 5.00
C ALA A 330 11.35 -6.61 4.12
N TRP A 331 11.98 -6.41 2.97
CA TRP A 331 12.42 -7.46 2.07
C TRP A 331 13.95 -7.43 1.96
N LYS A 332 14.62 -8.51 2.37
CA LYS A 332 16.09 -8.56 2.48
C LYS A 332 16.76 -8.54 1.11
N GLY A 333 17.63 -7.56 0.89
CA GLY A 333 18.38 -7.37 -0.36
C GLY A 333 18.00 -6.08 -1.07
N PHE A 334 18.63 -5.84 -2.21
CA PHE A 334 18.43 -4.65 -3.04
C PHE A 334 17.49 -4.88 -4.22
N GLU A 335 17.29 -6.15 -4.63
CA GLU A 335 16.49 -6.50 -5.80
C GLU A 335 15.04 -6.03 -5.63
N PHE A 336 14.48 -5.46 -6.68
CA PHE A 336 13.10 -4.99 -6.64
C PHE A 336 12.11 -6.16 -6.64
N VAL A 337 11.37 -6.29 -5.53
CA VAL A 337 10.41 -7.41 -5.32
C VAL A 337 9.31 -7.44 -6.38
N TYR A 338 8.96 -6.32 -7.01
CA TYR A 338 7.95 -6.29 -8.07
C TYR A 338 8.37 -7.11 -9.30
N ASN A 339 9.66 -7.42 -9.49
CA ASN A 339 10.11 -8.37 -10.53
C ASN A 339 9.46 -9.76 -10.42
N TYR A 340 8.94 -10.11 -9.24
CA TYR A 340 8.29 -11.40 -8.98
C TYR A 340 6.77 -11.37 -9.12
N LEU A 341 6.18 -10.19 -9.39
CA LEU A 341 4.73 -9.96 -9.41
C LEU A 341 4.13 -9.84 -10.82
N TRP A 342 4.81 -10.39 -11.83
CA TRP A 342 4.22 -10.62 -13.14
C TRP A 342 3.05 -11.61 -13.05
N LEU A 343 1.93 -11.31 -13.71
CA LEU A 343 0.74 -12.16 -13.70
C LEU A 343 1.03 -13.57 -14.24
N ALA A 344 1.95 -13.69 -15.20
CA ALA A 344 2.39 -15.00 -15.70
C ALA A 344 3.00 -15.86 -14.58
N ASN A 345 3.82 -15.26 -13.70
CA ASN A 345 4.43 -15.94 -12.57
C ASN A 345 3.38 -16.27 -11.50
N LEU A 346 2.51 -15.31 -11.17
CA LEU A 346 1.46 -15.47 -10.15
C LEU A 346 0.37 -16.47 -10.57
N ARG A 347 0.16 -16.67 -11.88
CA ARG A 347 -0.79 -17.65 -12.44
C ARG A 347 -0.14 -19.01 -12.74
N ALA A 348 1.16 -19.18 -12.49
CA ALA A 348 1.86 -20.45 -12.68
C ALA A 348 1.32 -21.53 -11.74
N ASN A 349 1.67 -22.80 -11.99
CA ASN A 349 1.37 -23.89 -11.07
C ASN A 349 2.22 -23.76 -9.80
N TRP A 350 1.74 -24.33 -8.69
CA TRP A 350 2.29 -24.06 -7.37
C TRP A 350 3.78 -24.38 -7.21
N GLU A 351 4.25 -25.49 -7.78
CA GLU A 351 5.68 -25.83 -7.77
C GLU A 351 6.56 -24.81 -8.52
N GLU A 352 6.01 -24.20 -9.57
CA GLU A 352 6.70 -23.15 -10.33
C GLU A 352 6.67 -21.81 -9.59
N VAL A 353 5.55 -21.45 -8.95
CA VAL A 353 5.46 -20.29 -8.06
C VAL A 353 6.53 -20.36 -6.96
N LYS A 354 6.63 -21.49 -6.26
CA LYS A 354 7.66 -21.73 -5.24
C LYS A 354 9.05 -21.56 -5.83
N ARG A 355 9.35 -22.25 -6.95
CA ARG A 355 10.66 -22.20 -7.61
C ARG A 355 11.07 -20.79 -8.00
N ASN A 356 10.15 -20.00 -8.53
CA ASN A 356 10.41 -18.62 -8.94
C ASN A 356 10.69 -17.73 -7.73
N ALA A 357 9.99 -17.93 -6.61
CA ALA A 357 10.23 -17.20 -5.36
C ALA A 357 11.53 -17.64 -4.64
N MET A 358 12.01 -18.89 -4.86
CA MET A 358 13.44 -19.26 -5.05
C MET A 358 14.52 -18.24 -4.68
N ILE A 359 14.65 -17.25 -5.55
CA ILE A 359 15.74 -16.29 -5.60
C ILE A 359 15.30 -14.91 -5.09
N ALA A 360 14.02 -14.76 -4.74
CA ALA A 360 13.47 -13.50 -4.31
C ALA A 360 14.04 -13.04 -2.95
N PRO A 361 14.04 -11.71 -2.73
CA PRO A 361 14.25 -11.13 -1.41
C PRO A 361 13.43 -11.85 -0.33
N GLN A 362 14.05 -12.10 0.81
CA GLN A 362 13.41 -12.79 1.92
C GLN A 362 12.64 -11.79 2.79
N PRO A 363 11.33 -11.96 3.04
CA PRO A 363 10.58 -11.06 3.89
C PRO A 363 10.97 -11.20 5.38
N GLU A 364 10.96 -10.08 6.10
CA GLU A 364 11.26 -9.98 7.53
C GLU A 364 10.61 -8.73 8.14
N VAL A 365 9.94 -8.86 9.28
CA VAL A 365 9.46 -7.71 10.05
C VAL A 365 10.58 -7.22 10.95
N ARG A 366 10.90 -5.93 10.84
CA ARG A 366 12.06 -5.31 11.51
C ARG A 366 11.66 -4.09 12.32
N ARG A 367 12.17 -4.01 13.55
CA ARG A 367 12.15 -2.82 14.39
C ARG A 367 13.51 -2.14 14.35
N TYR A 368 13.53 -0.89 13.91
CA TYR A 368 14.67 0.02 14.03
C TYR A 368 14.42 1.03 15.13
N VAL A 369 15.50 1.50 15.77
CA VAL A 369 15.44 2.50 16.84
C VAL A 369 16.43 3.62 16.55
N LEU A 370 15.92 4.83 16.39
CA LEU A 370 16.68 6.00 15.94
C LEU A 370 16.87 6.98 17.10
N PRO A 371 18.11 7.26 17.57
CA PRO A 371 18.36 8.27 18.58
C PRO A 371 18.04 9.70 18.07
N LEU A 372 17.33 10.50 18.87
CA LEU A 372 17.00 11.90 18.53
C LEU A 372 18.12 12.89 18.88
N ASP A 373 19.03 12.52 19.79
CA ASP A 373 20.18 13.32 20.20
C ASP A 373 21.46 12.46 20.25
N PRO A 374 22.01 12.06 19.09
CA PRO A 374 23.19 11.21 19.04
C PRO A 374 24.46 12.00 19.44
N CYS A 375 25.07 11.65 20.58
CA CYS A 375 26.27 12.31 21.08
C CYS A 375 27.57 11.78 20.44
N ARG A 376 28.42 12.68 19.96
CA ARG A 376 29.71 12.32 19.31
C ARG A 376 30.72 11.68 20.27
N GLU A 377 30.65 12.00 21.55
CA GLU A 377 31.54 11.42 22.57
C GLU A 377 31.31 9.92 22.77
N GLU A 378 30.18 9.39 22.28
CA GLU A 378 29.82 7.98 22.31
C GLU A 378 30.10 7.24 21.00
N GLN A 379 30.94 7.80 20.12
CA GLN A 379 31.35 7.15 18.87
C GLN A 379 31.85 5.71 19.11
N GLY A 380 31.38 4.79 18.26
CA GLY A 380 31.71 3.37 18.34
C GLY A 380 30.92 2.57 19.39
N LYS A 381 30.07 3.21 20.21
CA LYS A 381 29.17 2.54 21.15
C LYS A 381 27.76 2.42 20.56
N ASN A 382 26.97 1.49 21.10
CA ASN A 382 25.54 1.46 20.84
C ASN A 382 24.86 2.61 21.59
N LEU A 383 24.20 3.49 20.85
CA LEU A 383 23.46 4.66 21.36
C LEU A 383 22.04 4.29 21.86
N VAL A 384 21.54 3.09 21.50
CA VAL A 384 20.21 2.63 21.96
C VAL A 384 20.32 2.13 23.40
N CYS A 385 19.68 2.86 24.32
CA CYS A 385 19.65 2.52 25.76
C CYS A 385 18.28 2.03 26.25
N LEU A 386 17.32 1.80 25.34
CA LEU A 386 16.00 1.25 25.68
C LEU A 386 16.14 -0.21 26.15
N PRO A 387 15.61 -0.59 27.33
CA PRO A 387 15.90 -1.89 27.94
C PRO A 387 15.19 -3.08 27.29
N TYR A 388 14.19 -2.83 26.44
CA TYR A 388 13.27 -3.85 25.92
C TYR A 388 13.57 -4.28 24.48
N THR A 389 14.54 -3.66 23.80
CA THR A 389 14.84 -3.90 22.39
C THR A 389 16.27 -4.36 22.21
N THR A 390 16.49 -5.20 21.19
CA THR A 390 17.84 -5.60 20.76
C THR A 390 18.34 -4.77 19.57
N ALA A 391 17.56 -3.80 19.09
CA ALA A 391 17.98 -2.90 18.02
C ALA A 391 19.18 -2.06 18.49
N THR A 392 20.08 -1.74 17.56
CA THR A 392 21.27 -0.94 17.88
C THR A 392 21.42 0.23 16.91
N ALA A 393 22.08 1.28 17.38
CA ALA A 393 22.47 2.42 16.59
C ALA A 393 23.90 2.81 16.96
N THR A 394 24.87 2.64 16.05
CA THR A 394 26.29 2.87 16.33
C THR A 394 26.83 3.99 15.46
N MET A 395 27.32 5.07 16.07
CA MET A 395 27.96 6.16 15.32
C MET A 395 29.35 5.74 14.83
N ARG A 396 29.57 5.82 13.52
CA ARG A 396 30.84 5.55 12.83
C ARG A 396 31.69 6.83 12.70
N ALA A 397 32.97 6.65 12.38
CA ALA A 397 33.94 7.74 12.26
C ALA A 397 33.63 8.76 11.15
N ASP A 398 32.89 8.35 10.11
CA ASP A 398 32.43 9.22 9.01
C ASP A 398 31.16 10.02 9.36
N GLY A 399 30.67 9.89 10.61
CA GLY A 399 29.46 10.53 11.10
C GLY A 399 28.17 9.82 10.70
N THR A 400 28.24 8.66 10.02
CA THR A 400 27.05 7.82 9.80
C THR A 400 26.65 7.11 11.09
N ILE A 401 25.35 6.89 11.27
CA ILE A 401 24.82 6.10 12.39
C ILE A 401 24.30 4.79 11.81
N TRP A 402 25.04 3.72 12.04
CA TRP A 402 24.69 2.40 11.54
C TRP A 402 23.66 1.73 12.43
N LEU A 403 22.55 1.31 11.85
CA LEU A 403 21.42 0.70 12.52
C LEU A 403 21.40 -0.80 12.26
N GLU A 404 21.21 -1.58 13.32
CA GLU A 404 20.87 -3.00 13.21
C GLU A 404 19.46 -3.21 13.78
N PRO A 405 18.58 -3.94 13.08
CA PRO A 405 17.21 -4.12 13.52
C PRO A 405 17.08 -5.16 14.64
N GLU A 406 16.06 -5.01 15.47
CA GLU A 406 15.43 -6.14 16.15
C GLU A 406 14.46 -6.82 15.18
N VAL A 407 14.63 -8.12 14.94
CA VAL A 407 13.71 -8.89 14.09
C VAL A 407 12.49 -9.30 14.91
N LEU A 408 11.29 -8.91 14.45
CA LEU A 408 10.02 -9.20 15.12
C LEU A 408 9.36 -10.46 14.56
N PHE A 409 9.49 -10.71 13.26
CA PHE A 409 8.95 -11.89 12.59
C PHE A 409 9.83 -12.24 11.38
N SER A 410 10.13 -13.53 11.20
CA SER A 410 10.87 -14.02 10.03
C SER A 410 10.46 -15.46 9.75
N GLY A 411 9.94 -15.73 8.57
CA GLY A 411 9.52 -17.05 8.11
C GLY A 411 10.00 -17.30 6.68
N PRO A 412 10.64 -18.44 6.36
CA PRO A 412 11.17 -18.70 5.02
C PRO A 412 10.10 -18.53 3.93
N ARG A 413 10.24 -17.49 3.09
CA ARG A 413 9.27 -17.09 2.06
C ARG A 413 7.82 -16.93 2.55
N GLN A 414 7.65 -16.67 3.85
CA GLN A 414 6.38 -16.31 4.48
C GLN A 414 6.46 -14.84 4.88
N ALA A 415 5.77 -13.96 4.16
CA ALA A 415 5.74 -12.54 4.49
C ALA A 415 4.62 -12.24 5.49
N PHE A 416 4.88 -11.35 6.44
CA PHE A 416 3.87 -10.58 7.16
C PHE A 416 3.77 -9.24 6.42
N GLU A 417 2.74 -9.05 5.62
CA GLU A 417 2.60 -7.93 4.70
C GLU A 417 1.19 -7.33 4.72
N PHE A 418 0.98 -6.17 4.07
CA PHE A 418 -0.26 -5.39 4.20
C PHE A 418 -0.61 -5.16 5.69
N PRO A 419 0.32 -4.55 6.46
CA PRO A 419 0.15 -4.41 7.89
C PRO A 419 -0.95 -3.42 8.22
N GLN A 420 -1.73 -3.76 9.25
CA GLN A 420 -2.78 -2.96 9.83
C GLN A 420 -2.61 -2.94 11.35
N ILE A 421 -3.01 -1.85 11.98
CA ILE A 421 -3.02 -1.70 13.43
C ILE A 421 -4.36 -1.12 13.87
N ASN A 422 -4.57 -0.96 15.17
CA ASN A 422 -5.60 -0.06 15.67
C ASN A 422 -5.21 1.41 15.41
N TYR A 423 -5.25 1.81 14.14
CA TYR A 423 -4.66 3.06 13.67
C TYR A 423 -5.25 4.29 14.38
N LYS A 424 -6.56 4.26 14.66
CA LYS A 424 -7.24 5.36 15.37
C LYS A 424 -6.69 5.59 16.78
N MET A 425 -6.30 4.54 17.49
CA MET A 425 -5.81 4.64 18.86
C MET A 425 -4.28 4.72 18.95
N ASN A 426 -3.58 4.00 18.06
CA ASN A 426 -2.17 3.68 18.23
C ASN A 426 -1.25 4.22 17.12
N ASN A 427 -1.75 4.82 16.04
CA ASN A 427 -0.89 5.44 15.04
C ASN A 427 -0.02 6.52 15.69
N GLY A 428 1.29 6.47 15.45
CA GLY A 428 2.24 7.43 16.01
C GLY A 428 2.58 7.18 17.49
N LYS A 429 2.08 6.09 18.11
CA LYS A 429 2.16 5.82 19.55
C LYS A 429 2.66 4.42 19.86
N ASN A 430 3.21 4.24 21.06
CA ASN A 430 3.59 2.91 21.57
C ASN A 430 2.37 1.97 21.51
N TYR A 431 2.58 0.78 20.96
CA TYR A 431 1.54 -0.17 20.61
C TYR A 431 2.06 -1.60 20.77
N THR A 432 1.16 -2.58 20.68
CA THR A 432 1.42 -3.97 21.01
C THR A 432 1.06 -4.91 19.87
N TYR A 433 0.04 -4.60 19.07
CA TYR A 433 -0.50 -5.53 18.07
C TYR A 433 -0.48 -4.96 16.66
N ALA A 434 0.03 -5.76 15.73
CA ALA A 434 -0.13 -5.58 14.30
C ALA A 434 -0.87 -6.79 13.70
N TYR A 435 -1.62 -6.55 12.64
CA TYR A 435 -2.34 -7.55 11.86
C TYR A 435 -1.85 -7.48 10.42
N ALA A 436 -1.83 -8.59 9.70
CA ALA A 436 -1.31 -8.61 8.34
C ALA A 436 -1.86 -9.76 7.51
N LEU A 437 -1.75 -9.59 6.21
CA LEU A 437 -1.86 -10.66 5.23
C LEU A 437 -0.57 -11.47 5.22
N GLY A 438 -0.70 -12.79 5.37
CA GLY A 438 0.40 -13.72 5.19
C GLY A 438 0.57 -14.07 3.70
N LEU A 439 1.77 -13.86 3.16
CA LEU A 439 2.11 -14.23 1.78
C LEU A 439 3.04 -15.42 1.76
N ASN A 440 2.60 -16.52 1.18
CA ASN A 440 3.37 -17.75 0.98
C ASN A 440 3.89 -17.79 -0.45
N HIS A 441 5.19 -17.50 -0.64
CA HIS A 441 5.80 -17.33 -1.97
C HIS A 441 4.99 -16.34 -2.83
N PHE A 442 4.62 -15.19 -2.26
CA PHE A 442 3.75 -14.13 -2.82
C PHE A 442 2.25 -14.45 -2.91
N ILE A 443 1.83 -15.70 -2.70
CA ILE A 443 0.41 -16.05 -2.71
C ILE A 443 -0.22 -15.73 -1.35
N PRO A 444 -1.28 -14.92 -1.28
CA PRO A 444 -1.95 -14.63 -0.01
C PRO A 444 -2.70 -15.85 0.49
N ASP A 445 -2.35 -16.37 1.67
CA ASP A 445 -2.90 -17.65 2.14
C ASP A 445 -3.35 -17.69 3.60
N ARG A 446 -3.15 -16.62 4.37
CA ARG A 446 -3.52 -16.56 5.79
C ARG A 446 -3.62 -15.14 6.33
N ILE A 447 -4.26 -14.99 7.49
CA ILE A 447 -4.25 -13.76 8.27
C ILE A 447 -3.37 -13.96 9.51
N CYS A 448 -2.50 -13.00 9.80
CA CYS A 448 -1.59 -13.04 10.93
C CYS A 448 -1.90 -11.91 11.91
N LYS A 449 -1.70 -12.18 13.21
CA LYS A 449 -1.56 -11.18 14.27
C LYS A 449 -0.17 -11.35 14.88
N LEU A 450 0.49 -10.24 15.19
CA LEU A 450 1.80 -10.18 15.81
C LEU A 450 1.74 -9.30 17.05
N ASN A 451 2.16 -9.84 18.19
CA ASN A 451 2.54 -9.03 19.34
C ASN A 451 3.96 -8.51 19.15
N VAL A 452 4.12 -7.22 18.90
CA VAL A 452 5.43 -6.61 18.55
C VAL A 452 6.37 -6.46 19.75
N LYS A 453 5.93 -6.82 20.96
CA LYS A 453 6.74 -6.83 22.18
C LYS A 453 7.23 -8.24 22.48
N THR A 454 6.33 -9.22 22.46
CA THR A 454 6.66 -10.63 22.80
C THR A 454 7.08 -11.47 21.60
N LYS A 455 6.82 -10.98 20.37
CA LYS A 455 6.98 -11.70 19.09
C LYS A 455 6.04 -12.91 18.94
N GLU A 456 5.05 -13.04 19.82
CA GLU A 456 4.00 -14.05 19.71
C GLU A 456 3.11 -13.77 18.49
N THR A 457 2.70 -14.83 17.81
CA THR A 457 1.84 -14.74 16.63
C THR A 457 0.63 -15.64 16.72
N TRP A 458 -0.46 -15.17 16.10
CA TRP A 458 -1.67 -15.95 15.84
C TRP A 458 -1.89 -16.01 14.35
N VAL A 459 -2.47 -17.10 13.88
CA VAL A 459 -2.75 -17.32 12.46
C VAL A 459 -4.17 -17.84 12.30
N TRP A 460 -4.93 -17.21 11.39
CA TRP A 460 -6.11 -17.80 10.79
C TRP A 460 -5.76 -18.24 9.37
N GLN A 461 -6.14 -19.47 9.01
CA GLN A 461 -5.89 -20.04 7.69
C GLN A 461 -6.89 -21.15 7.41
N GLU A 462 -7.35 -21.23 6.16
CA GLU A 462 -8.15 -22.35 5.64
C GLU A 462 -7.55 -22.87 4.32
N PRO A 463 -7.66 -24.18 4.04
CA PRO A 463 -7.27 -24.72 2.74
C PRO A 463 -8.00 -24.02 1.59
N ASP A 464 -7.29 -23.85 0.47
CA ASP A 464 -7.83 -23.31 -0.79
C ASP A 464 -8.59 -21.98 -0.64
N SER A 465 -8.18 -21.15 0.32
CA SER A 465 -8.79 -19.87 0.66
C SER A 465 -7.74 -18.77 0.68
N TYR A 466 -7.99 -17.71 -0.09
CA TYR A 466 -7.01 -16.66 -0.38
C TYR A 466 -7.54 -15.31 0.15
N PRO A 467 -7.11 -14.89 1.36
CA PRO A 467 -7.60 -13.67 1.99
C PRO A 467 -6.98 -12.39 1.40
N SER A 468 -7.61 -11.24 1.68
CA SER A 468 -7.05 -9.91 1.47
C SER A 468 -6.46 -9.33 2.76
N GLU A 469 -5.91 -8.12 2.69
CA GLU A 469 -5.52 -7.33 3.87
C GLU A 469 -6.62 -7.31 4.96
N PRO A 470 -6.28 -7.56 6.24
CA PRO A 470 -7.22 -7.57 7.36
C PRO A 470 -7.40 -6.18 7.98
N LEU A 471 -8.51 -5.49 7.69
CA LEU A 471 -8.79 -4.17 8.25
C LEU A 471 -9.34 -4.27 9.68
N PHE A 472 -8.70 -3.57 10.62
CA PHE A 472 -9.13 -3.52 12.01
C PHE A 472 -10.29 -2.55 12.23
N VAL A 473 -11.33 -3.01 12.93
CA VAL A 473 -12.49 -2.22 13.34
C VAL A 473 -12.68 -2.31 14.85
N GLN A 474 -12.30 -1.23 15.54
CA GLN A 474 -12.45 -1.08 16.99
C GLN A 474 -13.92 -1.21 17.43
N ASN A 475 -14.15 -2.04 18.45
CA ASN A 475 -15.36 -2.04 19.24
C ASN A 475 -15.53 -0.66 19.92
N PRO A 476 -16.60 0.11 19.65
CA PRO A 476 -16.77 1.46 20.20
C PRO A 476 -16.66 1.56 21.72
N ASP A 477 -17.03 0.51 22.44
CA ASP A 477 -16.99 0.43 23.91
C ASP A 477 -15.73 -0.30 24.42
N GLY A 478 -14.88 -0.75 23.49
CA GLY A 478 -13.68 -1.51 23.79
C GLY A 478 -12.54 -0.62 24.31
N VAL A 479 -11.83 -1.14 25.31
CA VAL A 479 -10.73 -0.44 25.99
C VAL A 479 -9.35 -0.97 25.61
N ASP A 480 -9.27 -2.26 25.27
CA ASP A 480 -8.01 -2.89 24.89
C ASP A 480 -7.66 -2.56 23.43
N GLU A 481 -6.37 -2.56 23.13
CA GLU A 481 -5.82 -2.27 21.79
C GLU A 481 -6.39 -3.21 20.71
N ASP A 482 -6.66 -4.46 21.07
CA ASP A 482 -7.21 -5.51 20.21
C ASP A 482 -8.69 -5.84 20.48
N ASP A 483 -9.42 -4.96 21.18
CA ASP A 483 -10.88 -5.07 21.35
C ASP A 483 -11.62 -4.60 20.09
N GLY A 484 -11.79 -5.53 19.16
CA GLY A 484 -12.46 -5.27 17.90
C GLY A 484 -12.49 -6.51 17.02
N VAL A 485 -12.71 -6.27 15.73
CA VAL A 485 -12.70 -7.32 14.72
C VAL A 485 -11.79 -6.96 13.56
N LEU A 486 -11.32 -7.98 12.85
CA LEU A 486 -10.68 -7.83 11.55
C LEU A 486 -11.67 -8.18 10.45
N MET A 487 -11.68 -7.40 9.37
CA MET A 487 -12.49 -7.65 8.19
C MET A 487 -11.59 -7.87 6.98
N THR A 488 -11.73 -9.02 6.33
CA THR A 488 -10.96 -9.40 5.13
C THR A 488 -11.88 -10.01 4.08
N ILE A 489 -11.58 -9.80 2.80
CA ILE A 489 -12.26 -10.51 1.70
C ILE A 489 -11.50 -11.80 1.48
N VAL A 490 -12.20 -12.94 1.56
CA VAL A 490 -11.62 -14.27 1.29
C VAL A 490 -12.23 -14.82 0.01
N VAL A 491 -11.36 -15.34 -0.84
CA VAL A 491 -11.75 -16.03 -2.06
C VAL A 491 -11.44 -17.52 -1.93
N SER A 492 -12.47 -18.36 -2.05
CA SER A 492 -12.40 -19.82 -1.93
C SER A 492 -13.01 -20.46 -3.19
N PRO A 493 -12.25 -20.62 -4.29
CA PRO A 493 -12.81 -20.96 -5.60
C PRO A 493 -13.54 -22.30 -5.70
N GLY A 494 -13.25 -23.24 -4.80
CA GLY A 494 -13.95 -24.54 -4.74
C GLY A 494 -15.30 -24.49 -4.00
N ALA A 495 -15.65 -23.37 -3.37
CA ALA A 495 -16.88 -23.22 -2.60
C ALA A 495 -18.08 -22.84 -3.48
N GLN A 496 -19.29 -23.19 -3.03
CA GLN A 496 -20.53 -22.75 -3.69
C GLN A 496 -20.66 -21.22 -3.71
N ARG A 497 -20.16 -20.55 -2.68
CA ARG A 497 -20.09 -19.09 -2.57
C ARG A 497 -18.63 -18.68 -2.45
N PRO A 498 -17.95 -18.42 -3.58
CA PRO A 498 -16.50 -18.37 -3.59
C PRO A 498 -15.92 -17.06 -3.08
N THR A 499 -16.72 -16.03 -2.81
CA THR A 499 -16.25 -14.79 -2.18
C THR A 499 -17.00 -14.55 -0.89
N CYS A 500 -16.30 -14.22 0.19
CA CYS A 500 -16.93 -13.75 1.41
C CYS A 500 -16.18 -12.58 2.05
N CYS A 501 -16.89 -11.78 2.84
CA CYS A 501 -16.26 -10.96 3.87
C CYS A 501 -16.21 -11.79 5.16
N LEU A 502 -14.99 -12.15 5.57
CA LEU A 502 -14.70 -12.84 6.82
C LEU A 502 -14.48 -11.82 7.94
N ILE A 503 -15.12 -12.08 9.08
CA ILE A 503 -14.98 -11.29 10.30
C ILE A 503 -14.32 -12.16 11.37
N LEU A 504 -13.13 -11.74 11.81
CA LEU A 504 -12.37 -12.41 12.86
C LEU A 504 -12.37 -11.57 14.14
N ASN A 505 -12.38 -12.21 15.30
CA ASN A 505 -12.10 -11.56 16.57
C ASN A 505 -10.62 -11.14 16.59
N ALA A 506 -10.34 -9.85 16.80
CA ALA A 506 -8.97 -9.35 16.76
C ALA A 506 -8.10 -9.83 17.94
N LYS A 507 -8.70 -10.36 19.02
CA LYS A 507 -7.96 -10.90 20.17
C LYS A 507 -7.23 -12.20 19.85
N ASP A 508 -7.89 -13.14 19.18
CA ASP A 508 -7.41 -14.52 19.01
C ASP A 508 -7.49 -15.04 17.56
N LEU A 509 -7.96 -14.22 16.62
CA LEU A 509 -8.26 -14.58 15.23
C LEU A 509 -9.31 -15.69 15.07
N SER A 510 -10.13 -15.95 16.08
CA SER A 510 -11.28 -16.82 15.95
C SER A 510 -12.33 -16.22 15.02
N GLU A 511 -12.98 -17.06 14.22
CA GLU A 511 -14.03 -16.62 13.31
C GLU A 511 -15.30 -16.22 14.08
N VAL A 512 -15.85 -15.05 13.72
CA VAL A 512 -17.07 -14.51 14.29
C VAL A 512 -18.26 -14.66 13.33
N ALA A 513 -18.04 -14.36 12.05
CA ALA A 513 -19.04 -14.44 11.01
C ALA A 513 -18.41 -14.42 9.60
N ARG A 514 -19.17 -14.87 8.61
CA ARG A 514 -18.93 -14.61 7.18
C ARG A 514 -20.15 -14.04 6.50
N ALA A 515 -19.93 -13.22 5.50
CA ALA A 515 -20.95 -12.77 4.56
C ALA A 515 -20.56 -13.20 3.14
N GLU A 516 -21.20 -14.24 2.64
CA GLU A 516 -20.82 -14.98 1.43
C GLU A 516 -21.66 -14.59 0.21
N VAL A 517 -21.05 -14.55 -0.98
CA VAL A 517 -21.71 -14.33 -2.27
C VAL A 517 -21.28 -15.38 -3.31
N ASP A 518 -22.16 -15.64 -4.27
CA ASP A 518 -22.06 -16.69 -5.29
C ASP A 518 -21.24 -16.28 -6.54
N ILE A 519 -20.46 -15.21 -6.44
CA ILE A 519 -19.59 -14.73 -7.50
C ILE A 519 -18.14 -14.65 -7.06
N MET A 520 -17.22 -14.85 -8.00
CA MET A 520 -15.77 -14.70 -7.79
C MET A 520 -15.39 -13.24 -7.60
N SER A 521 -14.36 -12.98 -6.79
CA SER A 521 -13.71 -11.67 -6.69
C SER A 521 -12.22 -11.80 -7.02
N PRO A 522 -11.64 -10.84 -7.76
CA PRO A 522 -10.21 -10.73 -7.91
C PRO A 522 -9.56 -10.24 -6.61
N VAL A 523 -8.22 -10.21 -6.63
CA VAL A 523 -7.37 -9.68 -5.57
C VAL A 523 -7.66 -8.20 -5.30
N THR A 524 -7.58 -7.81 -4.04
CA THR A 524 -7.66 -6.40 -3.61
C THR A 524 -6.47 -6.05 -2.74
N PHE A 525 -5.91 -4.85 -2.90
CA PHE A 525 -4.70 -4.41 -2.21
C PHE A 525 -5.03 -3.71 -0.89
N HIS A 526 -5.63 -2.52 -0.94
CA HIS A 526 -5.95 -1.73 0.24
C HIS A 526 -7.38 -1.23 0.23
N GLY A 527 -7.77 -0.64 1.36
CA GLY A 527 -9.05 -0.01 1.50
C GLY A 527 -9.28 0.54 2.89
N MET A 528 -10.54 0.73 3.24
CA MET A 528 -10.93 1.28 4.53
C MET A 528 -12.28 0.75 5.00
N TYR A 529 -12.51 0.81 6.31
CA TYR A 529 -13.84 0.68 6.88
C TYR A 529 -14.45 2.05 7.16
N LYS A 530 -15.51 2.39 6.43
CA LYS A 530 -16.28 3.62 6.63
C LYS A 530 -17.44 3.37 7.58
N LYS A 531 -17.38 3.90 8.81
CA LYS A 531 -18.53 3.91 9.73
C LYS A 531 -19.66 4.77 9.16
N LYS A 532 -20.91 4.28 9.15
CA LYS A 532 -22.08 5.12 8.84
C LYS A 532 -22.27 6.12 9.98
N LYS A 533 -22.38 7.42 9.66
CA LYS A 533 -22.69 8.45 10.67
C LYS A 533 -24.05 8.10 11.29
N LYS A 534 -24.17 8.16 12.63
CA LYS A 534 -25.49 8.17 13.26
C LYS A 534 -26.23 9.39 12.71
N HIS A 535 -27.32 9.21 11.98
CA HIS A 535 -28.30 10.29 11.86
C HIS A 535 -28.80 10.53 13.29
N LEU A 536 -28.41 11.66 13.87
CA LEU A 536 -29.12 12.23 15.00
C LEU A 536 -30.48 12.61 14.42
N ILE A 537 -31.48 11.76 14.67
CA ILE A 537 -32.89 12.02 14.37
C ILE A 537 -33.35 13.15 15.30
#